data_AF-A0A0C2CSX0-F1
#
_entry.id   AF-A0A0C2CSX0-F1
#
_cell.length_a   1.000
_cell.length_b   1.000
_cell.length_c   1.000
_cell.angle_alpha   90.00
_cell.angle_beta   90.00
_cell.angle_gamma   90.00
#
_symmetry.space_group_name_H-M   'P 1'
#
loop_
_entity.id
_entity.type
_entity.pdbx_description
1 polymer ?
#
loop_
_entity_poly.entity_id
_entity_poly.type
_entity_poly.pdbx_seq_one_letter_code
_entity_poly.pdbx_strand_id
1 'polypeptide(L)'
;MADNWWLSILPYQHIYWSLMLPLLRISWLLQSIVFVHGMPQHYYKYYRERATYEQVTLALHWVLVLAQLYFLPTMQIRLMFFAISQLTGGFLLAHVVTYNHYSVEKFPWSPDND
;
A
#
# COMPACT_ATOMS: atom_id res chain seq x y z
N MET A 1 -14.21 -29.76 -11.35
CA MET A 1 -12.95 -29.05 -11.67
C MET A 1 -13.29 -27.58 -11.91
N ALA A 2 -12.48 -26.65 -11.46
CA ALA A 2 -12.69 -25.25 -11.81
C ALA A 2 -12.50 -25.07 -13.33
N ASP A 3 -13.57 -24.81 -14.08
CA ASP A 3 -13.59 -24.79 -15.55
C ASP A 3 -12.73 -23.69 -16.18
N ASN A 4 -12.08 -22.86 -15.37
CA ASN A 4 -11.29 -21.74 -15.84
C ASN A 4 -9.92 -21.68 -15.18
N TRP A 5 -8.87 -21.60 -16.00
CA TRP A 5 -7.46 -21.69 -15.59
C TRP A 5 -7.04 -20.63 -14.56
N TRP A 6 -7.73 -19.48 -14.51
CA TRP A 6 -7.46 -18.44 -13.52
C TRP A 6 -7.85 -18.83 -12.09
N LEU A 7 -8.81 -19.75 -11.90
CA LEU A 7 -9.19 -20.26 -10.58
C LEU A 7 -8.04 -21.04 -9.93
N SER A 8 -7.20 -21.68 -10.74
CA SER A 8 -6.02 -22.41 -10.28
C SER A 8 -4.94 -21.52 -9.67
N ILE A 9 -4.98 -20.20 -9.93
CA ILE A 9 -4.03 -19.22 -9.40
C ILE A 9 -4.46 -18.70 -8.02
N LEU A 10 -5.75 -18.70 -7.71
CA LEU A 10 -6.29 -18.14 -6.45
C LEU A 10 -5.65 -18.73 -5.17
N PRO A 11 -5.39 -20.05 -5.05
CA PRO A 11 -4.76 -20.61 -3.85
C PRO A 11 -3.36 -20.01 -3.57
N TYR A 12 -2.65 -19.57 -4.60
CA TYR A 12 -1.30 -19.02 -4.51
C TYR A 12 -1.28 -17.51 -4.20
N GLN A 13 -2.43 -16.88 -3.90
CA GLN A 13 -2.55 -15.44 -3.61
C GLN A 13 -1.53 -14.92 -2.60
N HIS A 14 -1.30 -15.66 -1.51
CA HIS A 14 -0.35 -15.29 -0.48
C HIS A 14 1.10 -15.14 -1.00
N ILE A 15 1.47 -15.81 -2.10
CA ILE A 15 2.82 -15.71 -2.70
C ILE A 15 2.91 -14.45 -3.57
N TYR A 16 2.03 -14.32 -4.57
CA TYR A 16 2.13 -13.19 -5.50
C TYR A 16 1.65 -11.87 -4.89
N TRP A 17 0.72 -11.88 -3.92
CA TRP A 17 0.33 -10.69 -3.18
C TRP A 17 1.47 -10.20 -2.28
N SER A 18 2.20 -11.09 -1.61
CA SER A 18 3.35 -10.69 -0.79
C SER A 18 4.43 -9.94 -1.59
N LEU A 19 4.54 -10.21 -2.90
CA LEU A 19 5.47 -9.54 -3.80
C LEU A 19 4.86 -8.29 -4.46
N MET A 20 3.57 -8.29 -4.78
CA MET A 20 2.88 -7.15 -5.42
C MET A 20 2.48 -6.04 -4.42
N LEU A 21 2.11 -6.39 -3.20
CA LEU A 21 1.69 -5.44 -2.16
C LEU A 21 2.77 -4.42 -1.75
N PRO A 22 4.08 -4.76 -1.68
CA PRO A 22 5.14 -3.77 -1.51
C PRO A 22 5.16 -2.70 -2.61
N LEU A 23 4.86 -3.08 -3.86
CA LEU A 23 4.78 -2.16 -4.99
C LEU A 23 3.53 -1.28 -4.92
N LEU A 24 2.44 -1.80 -4.33
CA LEU A 24 1.22 -1.05 -4.06
C LEU A 24 1.50 0.18 -3.17
N ARG A 25 2.52 0.12 -2.31
CA ARG A 25 2.94 1.26 -1.46
C ARG A 25 3.29 2.50 -2.29
N ILE A 26 3.94 2.32 -3.44
CA ILE A 26 4.31 3.42 -4.34
C ILE A 26 3.05 4.02 -4.97
N SER A 27 2.10 3.18 -5.40
CA SER A 27 0.80 3.64 -5.89
C SER A 27 0.03 4.43 -4.83
N TRP A 28 0.00 3.92 -3.59
CA TRP A 28 -0.65 4.58 -2.46
C TRP A 28 -0.03 5.93 -2.11
N LEU A 29 1.28 6.04 -2.22
CA LEU A 29 2.00 7.29 -2.01
C LEU A 29 1.52 8.36 -2.99
N LEU A 30 1.42 8.04 -4.28
CA LEU A 30 0.91 8.96 -5.30
C LEU A 30 -0.58 9.25 -5.11
N GLN A 31 -1.39 8.22 -4.85
CA GLN A 31 -2.82 8.39 -4.66
C GLN A 31 -3.16 9.20 -3.42
N SER A 32 -2.38 9.12 -2.34
CA SER A 32 -2.63 9.92 -1.14
C SER A 32 -2.55 11.42 -1.40
N ILE A 33 -1.59 11.86 -2.24
CA ILE A 33 -1.46 13.26 -2.65
C ILE A 33 -2.66 13.68 -3.51
N VAL A 34 -3.01 12.86 -4.51
CA VAL A 34 -4.16 13.14 -5.40
C VAL A 34 -5.46 13.21 -4.61
N PHE A 35 -5.67 12.28 -3.69
CA PHE A 35 -6.86 12.22 -2.85
C PHE A 35 -6.97 13.45 -1.95
N VAL A 36 -5.92 13.76 -1.19
CA VAL A 36 -5.90 14.88 -0.24
C VAL A 36 -6.03 16.24 -0.95
N HIS A 37 -5.50 16.36 -2.18
CA HIS A 37 -5.72 17.53 -3.03
C HIS A 37 -7.19 17.67 -3.44
N GLY A 38 -7.88 16.56 -3.75
CA GLY A 38 -9.30 16.54 -4.13
C GLY A 38 -10.30 16.65 -2.97
N MET A 39 -9.87 16.46 -1.71
CA MET A 39 -10.74 16.45 -0.54
C MET A 39 -11.66 17.68 -0.38
N PRO A 40 -11.24 18.93 -0.68
CA PRO A 40 -12.11 20.10 -0.55
C PRO A 40 -13.36 20.06 -1.44
N GLN A 41 -13.28 19.36 -2.58
CA GLN A 41 -14.36 19.21 -3.54
C GLN A 41 -15.07 17.84 -3.42
N HIS A 42 -14.76 17.08 -2.36
CA HIS A 42 -15.28 15.72 -2.21
C HIS A 42 -16.78 15.73 -1.90
N TYR A 43 -17.52 14.80 -2.50
CA TYR A 43 -18.96 14.61 -2.30
C TYR A 43 -19.36 14.53 -0.81
N TYR A 44 -18.63 13.76 0.01
CA TYR A 44 -18.91 13.60 1.43
C TYR A 44 -18.42 14.80 2.26
N LYS A 45 -19.33 15.34 3.09
CA LYS A 45 -19.04 16.41 4.05
C LYS A 45 -17.87 16.09 4.99
N TYR A 46 -17.77 14.84 5.45
CA TYR A 46 -16.69 14.35 6.33
C TYR A 46 -15.28 14.67 5.80
N TYR A 47 -15.04 14.49 4.50
CA TYR A 47 -13.73 14.71 3.90
C TYR A 47 -13.45 16.19 3.67
N ARG A 48 -14.47 16.98 3.32
CA ARG A 48 -14.33 18.43 3.15
C ARG A 48 -13.94 19.12 4.47
N GLU A 49 -14.57 18.72 5.57
CA GLU A 49 -14.28 19.29 6.90
C GLU A 49 -12.87 18.97 7.40
N ARG A 50 -12.33 17.81 7.04
CA ARG A 50 -10.98 17.38 7.43
C ARG A 50 -9.90 17.75 6.43
N ALA A 51 -10.26 18.28 5.27
CA ALA A 51 -9.34 18.51 4.16
C ALA A 51 -8.10 19.30 4.61
N THR A 52 -8.28 20.38 5.38
CA THR A 52 -7.16 21.19 5.89
C THR A 52 -6.24 20.41 6.83
N TYR A 53 -6.80 19.63 7.75
CA TYR A 53 -6.00 18.84 8.70
C TYR A 53 -5.18 17.76 7.97
N GLU A 54 -5.80 17.06 7.02
CA GLU A 54 -5.14 16.01 6.22
C GLU A 54 -4.06 16.61 5.31
N GLN A 55 -4.35 17.76 4.68
CA GLN A 55 -3.38 18.49 3.84
C GLN A 55 -2.16 18.95 4.63
N VAL A 56 -2.38 19.59 5.79
CA VAL A 56 -1.29 20.09 6.64
C VAL A 56 -0.46 18.93 7.20
N THR A 57 -1.11 17.87 7.67
CA THR A 57 -0.42 16.70 8.24
C THR A 57 0.38 15.97 7.15
N LEU A 58 -0.18 15.80 5.96
CA LEU A 58 0.53 15.20 4.83
C LEU A 58 1.69 16.08 4.37
N ALA A 59 1.53 17.40 4.32
CA ALA A 59 2.60 18.33 4.00
C ALA A 59 3.73 18.25 5.03
N LEU A 60 3.42 18.24 6.33
CA LEU A 60 4.39 18.08 7.40
C LEU A 60 5.14 16.75 7.28
N HIS A 61 4.43 15.64 7.00
CA HIS A 61 5.04 14.35 6.76
C HIS A 61 6.08 14.42 5.64
N TRP A 62 5.75 15.02 4.50
CA TRP A 62 6.67 15.16 3.38
C TRP A 62 7.85 16.08 3.67
N VAL A 63 7.64 17.17 4.40
CA VAL A 63 8.73 18.04 4.88
C VAL A 63 9.71 17.25 5.74
N LEU A 64 9.22 16.44 6.67
CA LEU A 64 10.07 15.61 7.54
C LEU A 64 10.83 14.55 6.74
N VAL A 65 10.19 13.91 5.75
CA VAL A 65 10.86 12.95 4.85
C VAL A 65 11.95 13.63 4.04
N LEU A 66 11.67 14.80 3.45
CA LEU A 66 12.66 15.56 2.68
C LEU A 66 13.81 16.05 3.57
N ALA A 67 13.54 16.48 4.79
CA ALA A 67 14.56 16.86 5.76
C ALA A 67 15.45 15.66 6.13
N GLN A 68 14.86 14.49 6.41
CA GLN A 68 15.60 13.26 6.67
C GLN A 68 16.50 12.88 5.50
N LEU A 69 16.02 12.99 4.26
CA LEU A 69 16.84 12.73 3.06
C LEU A 69 17.93 13.79 2.88
N TYR A 70 17.66 15.05 3.20
CA TYR A 70 18.65 16.13 3.09
C TYR A 70 19.90 15.87 3.95
N PHE A 71 19.73 15.29 5.13
CA PHE A 71 20.84 14.93 6.03
C PHE A 71 21.72 13.78 5.52
N LEU A 72 21.34 13.08 4.45
CA LEU A 72 22.16 12.04 3.84
C LEU A 72 23.23 12.64 2.90
N PRO A 73 24.45 12.06 2.86
CA PRO A 73 25.64 12.72 2.32
C PRO A 73 25.68 12.82 0.78
N THR A 74 25.04 11.90 0.05
CA THR A 74 25.06 11.90 -1.41
C THR A 74 23.67 11.65 -2.00
N MET A 75 23.45 12.15 -3.21
CA MET A 75 22.17 11.95 -3.91
C MET A 75 21.87 10.46 -4.17
N GLN A 76 22.91 9.66 -4.44
CA GLN A 76 22.76 8.22 -4.61
C GLN A 76 22.22 7.55 -3.32
N ILE A 77 22.80 7.88 -2.17
CA ILE A 77 22.36 7.33 -0.87
C ILE A 77 20.93 7.78 -0.55
N ARG A 78 20.55 9.02 -0.87
CA ARG A 78 19.18 9.52 -0.71
C ARG A 78 18.17 8.70 -1.48
N LEU A 79 18.43 8.47 -2.76
CA LEU A 79 17.54 7.69 -3.63
C LEU A 79 17.46 6.23 -3.20
N MET A 80 18.60 5.60 -2.86
CA MET A 80 18.63 4.23 -2.36
C MET A 80 17.90 4.07 -1.03
N PHE A 81 18.15 4.97 -0.08
CA PHE A 81 17.49 4.96 1.22
C PHE A 81 15.98 5.10 1.03
N PHE A 82 15.53 6.07 0.22
CA PHE A 82 14.12 6.26 -0.07
C PHE A 82 13.50 5.00 -0.69
N ALA A 83 14.10 4.44 -1.75
CA ALA A 83 13.59 3.25 -2.42
C ALA A 83 13.48 2.04 -1.48
N ILE A 84 14.54 1.74 -0.72
CA ILE A 84 14.55 0.63 0.23
C ILE A 84 13.51 0.85 1.32
N SER A 85 13.40 2.07 1.88
CA SER A 85 12.41 2.37 2.92
C SER A 85 10.97 2.16 2.45
N GLN A 86 10.64 2.54 1.20
CA GLN A 86 9.30 2.33 0.64
C GLN A 86 9.02 0.84 0.40
N LEU A 87 9.99 0.09 -0.12
CA LEU A 87 9.83 -1.34 -0.38
C LEU A 87 9.73 -2.15 0.91
N THR A 88 10.59 -1.88 1.91
CA THR A 88 10.54 -2.54 3.21
C THR A 88 9.25 -2.20 3.95
N GLY A 89 8.84 -0.93 3.97
CA GLY A 89 7.57 -0.53 4.58
C GLY A 89 6.37 -1.17 3.87
N GLY A 90 6.40 -1.22 2.54
CA GLY A 90 5.39 -1.90 1.74
C GLY A 90 5.34 -3.41 2.00
N PHE A 91 6.49 -4.06 2.16
CA PHE A 91 6.59 -5.49 2.49
C PHE A 91 6.06 -5.81 3.89
N LEU A 92 6.42 -5.01 4.90
CA LEU A 92 5.88 -5.20 6.24
C LEU A 92 4.37 -4.99 6.29
N LEU A 93 3.86 -3.98 5.56
CA LEU A 93 2.42 -3.74 5.44
C LEU A 93 1.74 -4.90 4.69
N ALA A 94 2.32 -5.39 3.61
CA ALA A 94 1.85 -6.55 2.85
C ALA A 94 1.71 -7.78 3.74
N HIS A 95 2.73 -8.04 4.57
CA HIS A 95 2.75 -9.13 5.51
C HIS A 95 1.57 -9.02 6.50
N VAL A 96 1.42 -7.86 7.17
CA VAL A 96 0.32 -7.65 8.12
C VAL A 96 -1.04 -7.78 7.44
N VAL A 97 -1.24 -7.19 6.26
CA VAL A 97 -2.54 -7.26 5.56
C VAL A 97 -2.88 -8.70 5.14
N THR A 98 -1.91 -9.42 4.59
CA THR A 98 -2.11 -10.80 4.09
C THR A 98 -2.42 -11.76 5.23
N TYR A 99 -1.76 -11.62 6.38
CA TYR A 99 -1.91 -12.56 7.49
C TYR A 99 -2.90 -12.11 8.57
N ASN A 100 -3.24 -10.82 8.68
CA ASN A 100 -4.10 -10.28 9.75
C ASN A 100 -5.47 -9.78 9.26
N HIS A 101 -5.56 -9.18 8.06
CA HIS A 101 -6.83 -8.63 7.55
C HIS A 101 -7.54 -9.52 6.51
N TYR A 102 -6.80 -10.33 5.74
CA TYR A 102 -7.36 -11.27 4.75
C TYR A 102 -7.50 -12.70 5.30
N SER A 103 -8.03 -12.85 6.51
CA SER A 103 -8.43 -14.14 7.08
C SER A 103 -9.76 -14.65 6.48
N VAL A 104 -9.98 -14.47 5.18
CA VAL A 104 -10.99 -15.29 4.49
C VAL A 104 -10.50 -16.72 4.62
N GLU A 105 -11.36 -17.63 5.07
CA GLU A 105 -11.03 -19.06 5.07
C GLU A 105 -10.44 -19.39 3.70
N LYS A 106 -9.19 -19.86 3.69
CA LYS A 106 -8.56 -20.37 2.47
C LYS A 106 -9.56 -21.35 1.90
N PHE A 107 -10.11 -21.06 0.72
CA PHE A 107 -11.13 -21.88 0.08
C PHE A 107 -10.78 -23.36 0.32
N PRO A 108 -11.62 -24.13 1.03
CA PRO A 108 -11.35 -25.53 1.25
C PRO A 108 -11.56 -26.22 -0.09
N TRP A 109 -10.52 -26.23 -0.93
CA TRP A 109 -10.48 -27.14 -2.05
C TRP A 109 -10.19 -28.53 -1.47
N SER A 110 -11.24 -29.33 -1.29
CA SER A 110 -11.15 -30.76 -1.04
C SER A 110 -11.52 -31.47 -2.35
N PRO A 111 -10.62 -32.29 -2.92
CA PRO A 111 -10.93 -33.07 -4.12
C PRO A 111 -11.95 -34.19 -3.91
N ASP A 112 -12.43 -34.42 -2.67
CA ASP A 112 -13.10 -35.67 -2.28
C ASP A 112 -14.59 -35.53 -1.90
N ASN A 113 -15.26 -34.43 -2.22
CA ASN A 113 -16.68 -34.23 -1.87
C ASN A 113 -17.57 -33.91 -3.09
N ASP A 114 -17.54 -34.81 -4.10
CA ASP A 114 -18.62 -34.97 -5.08
C ASP A 114 -19.30 -36.34 -4.87
#